data_AF-A0A428NMP4-F1
#
_entry.id   AF-A0A428NMP4-F1
#
_cell.length_a   1.000
_cell.length_b   1.000
_cell.length_c   1.000
_cell.angle_alpha   90.00
_cell.angle_beta   90.00
_cell.angle_gamma   90.00
#
_symmetry.space_group_name_H-M   'P 1'
#
loop_
_entity.id
_entity.type
_entity.pdbx_description
1 polymer ?
#
loop_
_entity_poly.entity_id
_entity_poly.type
_entity_poly.pdbx_seq_one_letter_code
_entity_poly.pdbx_strand_id
1 'polypeptide(L)'
;MYHKRIACGFMAALAAYASAADSDVHQLTQDTFDEFIKSNDLVLAEFFAPWCGHCKALAPEYEEAATTLKEKNIKLAKVDCTEEADLCKNFGVEGYPTLKVFRGLDNITPYSGQRKAAGITSYMIKQSLPAVSILTKDTLEEFKTADKVVVIAYINADDKASNETFSKIAEGLRDTYLFGGVNDAAVAEAEGVKAPAVVVYKAFDEGKNTFTEKFEAEAIESFISTSATPLIGEVGPETYAGYMSAGIPLAYIFSETAEERKELGDAIKPIAEKYKGKINFATIDAKAFGAHAGNLNLKTDKFPSFAIQEIAKNQKFPFDQEKEITHDNIAKFVEDFSEGKIEPSIKSEPIPETQEGPVTVVVAKSYNDIVLDDTKDVLIEFYAPWCGHCKALAPKYDELATQFAASEFKDKVVIAKVDATQNDVPDEIQGFPTIKLYPAGGKDAPVTYQGSRTVEDLAEFIKENGKYKAELSVKEEGTEEAAPAASEEKKEAEKEKETEGHDEL
;
A
#
# COMPACT_ATOMS: atom_id res chain seq x y z
N MET A 1 29.46 81.56 -1.34
CA MET A 1 28.44 81.47 -2.41
C MET A 1 28.58 80.11 -3.08
N TYR A 2 27.47 79.39 -3.18
CA TYR A 2 27.31 78.09 -3.84
C TYR A 2 28.02 78.00 -5.20
N HIS A 3 28.61 76.86 -5.53
CA HIS A 3 28.55 76.23 -6.87
C HIS A 3 28.88 74.71 -6.80
N LYS A 4 28.06 73.95 -7.54
CA LYS A 4 28.00 72.49 -7.81
C LYS A 4 29.35 71.75 -8.00
N ARG A 5 29.36 70.44 -7.67
CA ARG A 5 29.58 69.26 -8.58
C ARG A 5 29.69 67.96 -7.76
N ILE A 6 28.74 67.02 -7.92
CA ILE A 6 28.88 65.72 -8.60
C ILE A 6 30.14 64.93 -8.20
N ALA A 7 29.96 63.86 -7.43
CA ALA A 7 30.89 62.74 -7.35
C ALA A 7 30.11 61.43 -7.26
N CYS A 8 30.25 60.60 -8.30
CA CYS A 8 29.82 59.20 -8.37
C CYS A 8 30.49 58.37 -7.26
N GLY A 9 29.70 57.65 -6.48
CA GLY A 9 30.16 56.51 -5.69
C GLY A 9 29.68 55.22 -6.33
N PHE A 10 30.58 54.51 -7.00
CA PHE A 10 30.39 53.11 -7.39
C PHE A 10 30.41 52.25 -6.11
N MET A 11 29.27 51.68 -5.71
CA MET A 11 29.25 50.52 -4.82
C MET A 11 29.35 49.27 -5.70
N ALA A 12 30.54 48.65 -5.71
CA ALA A 12 30.71 47.31 -6.24
C ALA A 12 30.10 46.30 -5.26
N ALA A 13 28.96 45.71 -5.63
CA ALA A 13 28.46 44.51 -4.97
C ALA A 13 29.32 43.32 -5.43
N LEU A 14 30.15 42.80 -4.53
CA LEU A 14 30.78 41.49 -4.69
C LEU A 14 29.69 40.42 -4.59
N ALA A 15 29.25 39.92 -5.74
CA ALA A 15 28.52 38.66 -5.80
C ALA A 15 29.49 37.53 -5.46
N ALA A 16 29.29 36.90 -4.31
CA ALA A 16 29.95 35.65 -3.99
C ALA A 16 29.42 34.57 -4.94
N TYR A 17 30.23 34.17 -5.91
CA TYR A 17 30.03 32.92 -6.64
C TYR A 17 30.22 31.77 -5.65
N ALA A 18 29.13 31.10 -5.27
CA ALA A 18 29.23 29.78 -4.70
C ALA A 18 29.78 28.85 -5.79
N SER A 19 30.95 28.27 -5.57
CA SER A 19 31.46 27.21 -6.43
C SER A 19 30.52 26.02 -6.35
N ALA A 20 30.00 25.55 -7.49
CA ALA A 20 29.44 24.21 -7.59
C ALA A 20 30.56 23.24 -7.22
N ALA A 21 30.43 22.56 -6.07
CA ALA A 21 31.25 21.39 -5.80
C ALA A 21 30.88 20.31 -6.84
N ASP A 22 31.88 19.62 -7.39
CA ASP A 22 31.64 18.44 -8.23
C ASP A 22 30.78 17.44 -7.43
N SER A 23 29.67 17.00 -8.02
CA SER A 23 28.78 16.01 -7.40
C SER A 23 29.49 14.66 -7.31
N ASP A 24 29.35 13.98 -6.17
CA ASP A 24 29.84 12.62 -5.95
C ASP A 24 28.87 11.56 -6.53
N VAL A 25 27.72 11.98 -7.05
CA VAL A 25 26.77 11.14 -7.80
C VAL A 25 27.10 11.18 -9.29
N HIS A 26 27.38 10.00 -9.86
CA HIS A 26 27.75 9.88 -11.27
C HIS A 26 26.52 9.99 -12.19
N GLN A 27 26.46 11.04 -13.02
CA GLN A 27 25.47 11.12 -14.10
C GLN A 27 25.84 10.12 -15.19
N LEU A 28 24.96 9.16 -15.48
CA LEU A 28 25.14 8.19 -16.54
C LEU A 28 24.15 8.44 -17.68
N THR A 29 24.62 8.17 -18.89
CA THR A 29 23.86 8.17 -20.14
C THR A 29 23.84 6.76 -20.70
N GLN A 30 23.05 6.51 -21.75
CA GLN A 30 23.04 5.22 -22.45
C GLN A 30 24.44 4.77 -22.88
N ASP A 31 25.30 5.70 -23.29
CA ASP A 31 26.64 5.38 -23.79
C ASP A 31 27.65 5.02 -22.68
N THR A 32 27.45 5.56 -21.47
CA THR A 32 28.40 5.39 -20.35
C THR A 32 27.96 4.35 -19.33
N PHE A 33 26.69 3.93 -19.35
CA PHE A 33 26.09 3.12 -18.29
C PHE A 33 26.79 1.75 -18.16
N ASP A 34 26.86 1.00 -19.25
CA ASP A 34 27.39 -0.36 -19.27
C ASP A 34 28.84 -0.47 -18.76
N GLU A 35 29.71 0.43 -19.22
CA GLU A 35 31.12 0.46 -18.81
C GLU A 35 31.25 0.82 -17.33
N PHE A 36 30.44 1.78 -16.87
CA PHE A 36 30.43 2.19 -15.47
C PHE A 36 30.00 1.04 -14.54
N ILE A 37 28.93 0.32 -14.88
CA ILE A 37 28.46 -0.82 -14.08
C ILE A 37 29.49 -1.97 -14.11
N LYS A 38 30.13 -2.25 -15.26
CA LYS A 38 31.15 -3.32 -15.36
C LYS A 38 32.43 -3.00 -14.59
N SER A 39 32.77 -1.71 -14.45
CA SER A 39 34.01 -1.27 -13.82
C SER A 39 33.92 -1.09 -12.30
N ASN A 40 32.74 -1.26 -11.71
CA ASN A 40 32.50 -1.08 -10.29
C ASN A 40 31.75 -2.28 -9.70
N ASP A 41 32.30 -2.89 -8.66
CA ASP A 41 31.77 -4.12 -8.06
C ASP A 41 30.37 -3.97 -7.46
N LEU A 42 30.00 -2.74 -7.05
CA LEU A 42 28.73 -2.41 -6.46
C LEU A 42 28.33 -0.97 -6.78
N VAL A 43 27.19 -0.81 -7.46
CA VAL A 43 26.62 0.49 -7.82
C VAL A 43 25.17 0.57 -7.38
N LEU A 44 24.77 1.67 -6.76
CA LEU A 44 23.35 2.04 -6.64
C LEU A 44 23.05 3.06 -7.73
N ALA A 45 22.04 2.83 -8.57
CA ALA A 45 21.61 3.79 -9.58
C ALA A 45 20.19 4.29 -9.33
N GLU A 46 20.01 5.61 -9.39
CA GLU A 46 18.72 6.29 -9.38
C GLU A 46 18.25 6.57 -10.81
N PHE A 47 17.07 6.06 -11.15
CA PHE A 47 16.34 6.40 -12.36
C PHE A 47 15.28 7.44 -12.02
N PHE A 48 15.41 8.66 -12.55
CA PHE A 48 14.64 9.81 -12.12
C PHE A 48 14.08 10.64 -13.29
N ALA A 49 13.23 11.61 -12.95
CA ALA A 49 12.81 12.67 -13.85
C ALA A 49 12.93 14.05 -13.16
N PRO A 50 13.40 15.11 -13.82
CA PRO A 50 13.66 16.42 -13.20
C PRO A 50 12.41 17.08 -12.60
N TRP A 51 11.22 16.76 -13.09
CA TRP A 51 9.95 17.30 -12.63
C TRP A 51 9.34 16.51 -11.45
N CYS A 52 9.85 15.33 -11.12
CA CYS A 52 9.30 14.48 -10.07
C CYS A 52 9.60 15.02 -8.66
N GLY A 53 8.57 15.26 -7.85
CA GLY A 53 8.71 15.76 -6.48
C GLY A 53 9.48 14.81 -5.56
N HIS A 54 9.25 13.50 -5.66
CA HIS A 54 9.97 12.50 -4.85
C HIS A 54 11.46 12.42 -5.21
N CYS A 55 11.83 12.61 -6.48
CA CYS A 55 13.22 12.68 -6.92
C CYS A 55 13.92 13.92 -6.35
N LYS A 56 13.25 15.08 -6.42
CA LYS A 56 13.77 16.32 -5.82
C LYS A 56 14.00 16.20 -4.32
N ALA A 57 13.12 15.48 -3.62
CA ALA A 57 13.26 15.22 -2.18
C ALA A 57 14.40 14.24 -1.87
N LEU A 58 14.66 13.26 -2.74
CA LEU A 58 15.72 12.27 -2.58
C LEU A 58 17.11 12.82 -2.93
N ALA A 59 17.22 13.69 -3.95
CA ALA A 59 18.49 14.20 -4.46
C ALA A 59 19.50 14.66 -3.38
N PRO A 60 19.14 15.50 -2.38
CA PRO A 60 20.10 15.90 -1.34
C PRO A 60 20.55 14.73 -0.45
N GLU A 61 19.65 13.80 -0.13
CA GLU A 61 19.95 12.61 0.68
C GLU A 61 20.86 11.62 -0.09
N TYR A 62 20.64 11.53 -1.41
CA TYR A 62 21.41 10.68 -2.31
C TYR A 62 22.85 11.20 -2.49
N GLU A 63 23.02 12.52 -2.59
CA GLU A 63 24.32 13.18 -2.65
C GLU A 63 25.12 12.99 -1.35
N GLU A 64 24.47 13.15 -0.20
CA GLU A 64 25.10 12.93 1.11
C GLU A 64 25.54 11.46 1.28
N ALA A 65 24.70 10.52 0.86
CA ALA A 65 25.06 9.10 0.85
C ALA A 65 26.24 8.82 -0.09
N ALA A 66 26.27 9.41 -1.29
CA ALA A 66 27.34 9.23 -2.26
C ALA A 66 28.68 9.71 -1.70
N THR A 67 28.67 10.89 -1.07
CA THR A 67 29.83 11.48 -0.39
C THR A 67 30.38 10.53 0.68
N THR A 68 29.49 9.97 1.52
CA THR A 68 29.87 9.06 2.61
C THR A 68 30.40 7.71 2.09
N LEU A 69 29.79 7.18 1.03
CA LEU A 69 30.12 5.88 0.46
C LEU A 69 31.40 5.87 -0.38
N LYS A 70 31.87 7.05 -0.82
CA LYS A 70 33.10 7.23 -1.58
C LYS A 70 34.32 6.62 -0.90
N GLU A 71 34.43 6.77 0.42
CA GLU A 71 35.55 6.22 1.22
C GLU A 71 35.61 4.68 1.19
N LYS A 72 34.48 4.02 0.90
CA LYS A 72 34.34 2.57 0.81
C LYS A 72 34.36 2.07 -0.63
N ASN A 73 34.67 2.95 -1.58
CA ASN A 73 34.66 2.66 -3.02
C ASN A 73 33.31 2.13 -3.54
N ILE A 74 32.20 2.54 -2.92
CA ILE A 74 30.85 2.21 -3.40
C ILE A 74 30.33 3.40 -4.18
N LYS A 75 29.83 3.18 -5.41
CA LYS A 75 29.40 4.27 -6.30
C LYS A 75 27.90 4.44 -6.31
N LEU A 76 27.47 5.69 -6.32
CA LEU A 76 26.10 6.09 -6.59
C LEU A 76 26.03 6.76 -7.96
N ALA A 77 25.00 6.44 -8.73
CA ALA A 77 24.78 6.94 -10.06
C ALA A 77 23.35 7.44 -10.24
N LYS A 78 23.12 8.31 -11.22
CA LYS A 78 21.79 8.77 -11.60
C LYS A 78 21.63 8.78 -13.11
N VAL A 79 20.42 8.50 -13.57
CA VAL A 79 20.01 8.45 -14.98
C VAL A 79 18.72 9.25 -15.13
N ASP A 80 18.76 10.27 -16.00
CA ASP A 80 17.58 11.07 -16.32
C ASP A 80 16.75 10.33 -17.38
N CYS A 81 15.62 9.77 -16.99
CA CYS A 81 14.77 9.00 -17.89
C CYS A 81 13.98 9.88 -18.89
N THR A 82 14.01 11.20 -18.75
CA THR A 82 13.46 12.11 -19.75
C THR A 82 14.40 12.31 -20.94
N GLU A 83 15.69 12.06 -20.75
CA GLU A 83 16.72 12.09 -21.80
C GLU A 83 17.09 10.66 -22.26
N GLU A 84 17.15 9.70 -21.33
CA GLU A 84 17.63 8.32 -21.53
C GLU A 84 16.47 7.30 -21.50
N ALA A 85 15.40 7.57 -22.26
CA ALA A 85 14.14 6.82 -22.17
C ALA A 85 14.30 5.31 -22.48
N ASP A 86 15.10 4.95 -23.48
CA ASP A 86 15.31 3.55 -23.87
C ASP A 86 16.10 2.78 -22.79
N LEU A 87 17.12 3.40 -22.19
CA LEU A 87 17.88 2.83 -21.07
C LEU A 87 16.95 2.53 -19.88
N CYS A 88 16.10 3.48 -19.50
CA CYS A 88 15.16 3.31 -18.39
C CYS A 88 14.12 2.22 -18.67
N LYS A 89 13.61 2.18 -19.90
CA LYS A 89 12.68 1.13 -20.34
C LYS A 89 13.33 -0.26 -20.30
N ASN A 90 14.59 -0.38 -20.73
CA ASN A 90 15.33 -1.65 -20.71
C ASN A 90 15.51 -2.21 -19.29
N PHE A 91 15.60 -1.33 -18.28
CA PHE A 91 15.63 -1.74 -16.88
C PHE A 91 14.25 -1.82 -16.20
N GLY A 92 13.15 -1.69 -16.95
CA GLY A 92 11.79 -1.83 -16.43
C GLY A 92 11.41 -0.72 -15.45
N VAL A 93 11.82 0.52 -15.71
CA VAL A 93 11.43 1.67 -14.89
C VAL A 93 10.03 2.12 -15.27
N GLU A 94 9.07 1.93 -14.36
CA GLU A 94 7.65 2.31 -14.56
C GLU A 94 7.24 3.56 -13.76
N GLY A 95 8.11 4.04 -12.86
CA GLY A 95 7.85 5.19 -12.02
C GLY A 95 9.11 5.77 -11.40
N TYR A 96 9.01 6.99 -10.84
CA TYR A 96 10.16 7.75 -10.36
C TYR A 96 10.05 8.17 -8.88
N PRO A 97 11.16 8.15 -8.12
CA PRO A 97 12.43 7.52 -8.48
C PRO A 97 12.31 5.99 -8.38
N THR A 98 13.01 5.29 -9.28
CA THR A 98 13.30 3.86 -9.16
C THR A 98 14.78 3.71 -8.83
N LEU A 99 15.10 2.97 -7.77
CA LEU A 99 16.47 2.73 -7.34
C LEU A 99 16.80 1.25 -7.54
N LYS A 100 17.95 0.96 -8.14
CA LYS A 100 18.43 -0.40 -8.39
C LYS A 100 19.88 -0.57 -7.97
N VAL A 101 20.18 -1.71 -7.36
CA VAL A 101 21.52 -2.14 -6.98
C VAL A 101 22.07 -3.03 -8.09
N PHE A 102 23.28 -2.74 -8.54
CA PHE A 102 23.96 -3.47 -9.60
C PHE A 102 25.23 -4.13 -9.06
N ARG A 103 25.41 -5.41 -9.41
CA ARG A 103 26.67 -6.15 -9.31
C ARG A 103 26.99 -6.74 -10.67
N GLY A 104 27.56 -5.90 -11.53
CA GLY A 104 27.54 -6.15 -12.96
C GLY A 104 26.13 -6.03 -13.55
N LEU A 105 26.01 -6.34 -14.85
CA LEU A 105 24.75 -6.18 -15.60
C LEU A 105 23.79 -7.36 -15.43
N ASP A 106 24.27 -8.50 -14.95
CA ASP A 106 23.46 -9.72 -14.83
C ASP A 106 22.80 -9.89 -13.46
N ASN A 107 23.26 -9.14 -12.44
CA ASN A 107 22.74 -9.21 -11.08
C ASN A 107 22.25 -7.82 -10.65
N ILE A 108 20.93 -7.63 -10.78
CA ILE A 108 20.24 -6.36 -10.54
C ILE A 108 19.10 -6.62 -9.56
N THR A 109 19.12 -5.92 -8.42
CA THR A 109 18.04 -6.00 -7.42
C THR A 109 17.42 -4.63 -7.17
N PRO A 110 16.10 -4.55 -6.90
CA PRO A 110 15.47 -3.29 -6.53
C PRO A 110 15.96 -2.84 -5.15
N TYR A 111 16.23 -1.55 -4.99
CA TYR A 111 16.45 -0.98 -3.66
C TYR A 111 15.12 -0.67 -3.01
N SER A 112 14.82 -1.38 -1.91
CA SER A 112 13.60 -1.23 -1.11
C SER A 112 13.85 -0.53 0.24
N GLY A 113 15.06 -0.05 0.50
CA GLY A 113 15.42 0.63 1.74
C GLY A 113 14.93 2.07 1.85
N GLN A 114 15.26 2.71 2.97
CA GLN A 114 14.88 4.10 3.25
C GLN A 114 15.52 5.08 2.25
N ARG A 115 14.74 6.07 1.79
CA ARG A 115 15.22 7.13 0.89
C ARG A 115 15.83 8.31 1.67
N LYS A 116 16.69 7.97 2.62
CA LYS A 116 17.43 8.89 3.51
C LYS A 116 18.91 8.52 3.52
N ALA A 117 19.79 9.50 3.65
CA ALA A 117 21.23 9.32 3.49
C ALA A 117 21.80 8.20 4.36
N ALA A 118 21.42 8.19 5.64
CA ALA A 118 21.83 7.16 6.60
C ALA A 118 21.35 5.75 6.21
N GLY A 119 20.11 5.64 5.72
CA GLY A 119 19.52 4.38 5.28
C GLY A 119 20.21 3.82 4.04
N ILE A 120 20.42 4.67 3.04
CA ILE A 120 21.15 4.32 1.80
C ILE A 120 22.58 3.89 2.13
N THR A 121 23.28 4.68 2.94
CA THR A 121 24.67 4.42 3.34
C THR A 121 24.78 3.08 4.06
N SER A 122 23.96 2.87 5.09
CA SER A 122 23.95 1.62 5.86
C SER A 122 23.66 0.41 4.96
N TYR A 123 22.64 0.49 4.11
CA TYR A 123 22.28 -0.58 3.19
C TYR A 123 23.43 -0.90 2.22
N MET A 124 24.01 0.10 1.58
CA MET A 124 25.08 -0.11 0.60
C MET A 124 26.37 -0.65 1.22
N ILE A 125 26.69 -0.23 2.46
CA ILE A 125 27.81 -0.82 3.22
C ILE A 125 27.55 -2.30 3.49
N LYS A 126 26.35 -2.67 3.94
CA LYS A 126 25.98 -4.08 4.16
C LYS A 126 26.10 -4.87 2.85
N GLN A 127 25.64 -4.30 1.74
CA GLN A 127 25.77 -4.89 0.41
C GLN A 127 27.23 -5.00 -0.07
N SER A 128 28.17 -4.22 0.46
CA SER A 128 29.60 -4.37 0.11
C SER A 128 30.29 -5.54 0.81
N LEU A 129 29.70 -6.07 1.89
CA LEU A 129 30.25 -7.22 2.60
C LEU A 129 30.17 -8.49 1.73
N PRO A 130 31.10 -9.45 1.93
CA PRO A 130 30.95 -10.78 1.32
C PRO A 130 29.62 -11.41 1.74
N ALA A 131 29.09 -12.30 0.90
CA ALA A 131 27.85 -13.01 1.21
C ALA A 131 27.93 -13.69 2.58
N VAL A 132 29.07 -14.26 2.95
CA VAL A 132 29.36 -14.74 4.31
C VAL A 132 30.63 -14.07 4.83
N SER A 133 30.52 -13.28 5.90
CA SER A 133 31.67 -12.69 6.58
C SER A 133 32.29 -13.71 7.55
N ILE A 134 33.55 -14.09 7.36
CA ILE A 134 34.21 -15.03 8.28
C ILE A 134 34.54 -14.30 9.59
N LEU A 135 34.03 -14.84 10.70
CA LEU A 135 34.11 -14.24 12.02
C LEU A 135 35.13 -14.96 12.89
N THR A 136 35.89 -14.18 13.65
CA THR A 136 36.78 -14.67 14.69
C THR A 136 36.20 -14.36 16.06
N LYS A 137 36.86 -14.83 17.12
CA LYS A 137 36.52 -14.47 18.50
C LYS A 137 36.39 -12.95 18.72
N ASP A 138 37.21 -12.16 18.04
CA ASP A 138 37.28 -10.72 18.26
C ASP A 138 36.18 -9.94 17.51
N THR A 139 35.69 -10.49 16.39
CA THR A 139 34.68 -9.81 15.55
C THR A 139 33.26 -10.33 15.78
N LEU A 140 33.11 -11.47 16.45
CA LEU A 140 31.83 -12.15 16.60
C LEU A 140 30.80 -11.32 17.39
N GLU A 141 31.20 -10.73 18.53
CA GLU A 141 30.26 -9.98 19.38
C GLU A 141 29.69 -8.74 18.69
N GLU A 142 30.54 -8.00 17.98
CA GLU A 142 30.10 -6.85 17.19
C GLU A 142 29.15 -7.29 16.07
N PHE A 143 29.51 -8.36 15.34
CA PHE A 143 28.72 -8.86 14.23
C PHE A 143 27.31 -9.32 14.63
N LYS A 144 27.15 -9.98 15.78
CA LYS A 144 25.83 -10.40 16.32
C LYS A 144 24.83 -9.25 16.47
N THR A 145 25.33 -8.02 16.61
CA THR A 145 24.52 -6.81 16.85
C THR A 145 24.58 -5.81 15.71
N ALA A 146 25.24 -6.16 14.61
CA ALA A 146 25.41 -5.30 13.43
C ALA A 146 24.10 -5.01 12.69
N ASP A 147 23.05 -5.80 12.94
CA ASP A 147 21.70 -5.55 12.44
C ASP A 147 20.63 -6.08 13.41
N LYS A 148 19.36 -5.74 13.15
CA LYS A 148 18.21 -6.26 13.92
C LYS A 148 18.12 -7.78 13.89
N VAL A 149 18.55 -8.40 12.77
CA VAL A 149 18.62 -9.85 12.57
C VAL A 149 19.93 -10.18 11.86
N VAL A 150 20.68 -11.12 12.42
CA VAL A 150 21.97 -11.60 11.88
C VAL A 150 22.00 -13.12 11.92
N VAL A 151 22.44 -13.74 10.83
CA VAL A 151 22.49 -15.21 10.69
C VAL A 151 23.95 -15.65 10.71
N ILE A 152 24.33 -16.50 11.66
CA ILE A 152 25.71 -16.99 11.80
C ILE A 152 25.73 -18.51 11.70
N ALA A 153 26.49 -19.06 10.76
CA ALA A 153 26.75 -20.48 10.68
C ALA A 153 28.03 -20.85 11.43
N TYR A 154 27.95 -21.90 12.23
CA TYR A 154 29.07 -22.54 12.91
C TYR A 154 29.34 -23.86 12.20
N ILE A 155 30.34 -23.89 11.32
CA ILE A 155 30.64 -25.02 10.43
C ILE A 155 32.15 -25.18 10.39
N ASN A 156 32.68 -26.36 10.69
CA ASN A 156 34.13 -26.58 10.63
C ASN A 156 34.69 -26.32 9.22
N ALA A 157 35.94 -25.83 9.14
CA ALA A 157 36.58 -25.47 7.88
C ALA A 157 36.71 -26.62 6.86
N ASP A 158 36.71 -27.87 7.33
CA ASP A 158 36.80 -29.08 6.52
C ASP A 158 35.45 -29.56 5.96
N ASP A 159 34.32 -29.09 6.52
CA ASP A 159 32.97 -29.38 6.02
C ASP A 159 32.61 -28.44 4.85
N LYS A 160 33.21 -28.73 3.69
CA LYS A 160 33.00 -27.94 2.47
C LYS A 160 31.55 -27.93 2.00
N ALA A 161 30.84 -29.05 2.15
CA ALA A 161 29.47 -29.18 1.65
C ALA A 161 28.50 -28.24 2.40
N SER A 162 28.60 -28.20 3.73
CA SER A 162 27.77 -27.28 4.54
C SER A 162 28.17 -25.82 4.31
N ASN A 163 29.48 -25.51 4.20
CA ASN A 163 29.94 -24.15 3.89
C ASN A 163 29.44 -23.65 2.52
N GLU A 164 29.50 -24.50 1.48
CA GLU A 164 28.99 -24.17 0.14
C GLU A 164 27.46 -23.98 0.16
N THR A 165 26.74 -24.84 0.89
CA THR A 165 25.28 -24.74 1.04
C THR A 165 24.89 -23.43 1.73
N PHE A 166 25.54 -23.10 2.85
CA PHE A 166 25.27 -21.86 3.57
C PHE A 166 25.63 -20.61 2.76
N SER A 167 26.72 -20.66 1.99
CA SER A 167 27.11 -19.56 1.11
C SER A 167 26.06 -19.25 0.05
N LYS A 168 25.45 -20.29 -0.56
CA LYS A 168 24.34 -20.11 -1.52
C LYS A 168 23.10 -19.48 -0.89
N ILE A 169 22.73 -19.93 0.32
CA ILE A 169 21.61 -19.34 1.07
C ILE A 169 21.90 -17.86 1.37
N ALA A 170 23.11 -17.57 1.84
CA ALA A 170 23.54 -16.21 2.13
C ALA A 170 23.52 -15.32 0.88
N GLU A 171 23.94 -15.83 -0.28
CA GLU A 171 23.84 -15.11 -1.56
C GLU A 171 22.38 -14.77 -1.93
N GLY A 172 21.44 -15.68 -1.71
CA GLY A 172 20.03 -15.48 -2.00
C GLY A 172 19.32 -14.53 -1.03
N LEU A 173 19.76 -14.47 0.22
CA LEU A 173 19.08 -13.73 1.30
C LEU A 173 19.83 -12.49 1.81
N ARG A 174 21.01 -12.17 1.27
CA ARG A 174 21.84 -11.03 1.70
C ARG A 174 21.20 -9.65 1.55
N ASP A 175 20.15 -9.52 0.74
CA ASP A 175 19.38 -8.29 0.63
C ASP A 175 18.49 -8.08 1.86
N THR A 176 18.25 -9.15 2.62
CA THR A 176 17.35 -9.17 3.79
C THR A 176 18.12 -9.31 5.11
N TYR A 177 19.18 -10.13 5.15
CA TYR A 177 19.93 -10.42 6.39
C TYR A 177 21.44 -10.31 6.21
N LEU A 178 22.15 -10.09 7.33
CA LEU A 178 23.60 -10.22 7.40
C LEU A 178 24.00 -11.66 7.75
N PHE A 179 25.00 -12.18 7.04
CA PHE A 179 25.44 -13.57 7.18
C PHE A 179 26.92 -13.64 7.61
N GLY A 180 27.16 -14.40 8.66
CA GLY A 180 28.49 -14.66 9.22
C GLY A 180 28.83 -16.15 9.23
N GLY A 181 30.11 -16.49 9.19
CA GLY A 181 30.61 -17.85 9.27
C GLY A 181 31.69 -17.99 10.33
N VAL A 182 31.53 -18.93 11.26
CA VAL A 182 32.56 -19.31 12.24
C VAL A 182 33.07 -20.70 11.86
N ASN A 183 34.33 -20.76 11.46
CA ASN A 183 34.99 -22.03 11.08
C ASN A 183 35.95 -22.58 12.15
N ASP A 184 36.15 -21.85 13.24
CA ASP A 184 36.98 -22.26 14.37
C ASP A 184 36.11 -22.97 15.43
N ALA A 185 36.39 -24.26 15.64
CA ALA A 185 35.68 -25.08 16.62
C ALA A 185 35.80 -24.53 18.05
N ALA A 186 36.92 -23.89 18.41
CA ALA A 186 37.09 -23.31 19.75
C ALA A 186 36.17 -22.09 19.97
N VAL A 187 35.89 -21.32 18.91
CA VAL A 187 34.93 -20.22 18.95
C VAL A 187 33.50 -20.76 19.06
N ALA A 188 33.17 -21.81 18.31
CA ALA A 188 31.87 -22.48 18.41
C ALA A 188 31.61 -23.06 19.81
N GLU A 189 32.61 -23.73 20.40
CA GLU A 189 32.53 -24.27 21.76
C GLU A 189 32.36 -23.18 22.82
N ALA A 190 33.08 -22.05 22.69
CA ALA A 190 32.94 -20.91 23.59
C ALA A 190 31.52 -20.30 23.58
N GLU A 191 30.84 -20.37 22.44
CA GLU A 191 29.44 -19.95 22.26
C GLU A 191 28.42 -21.00 22.73
N GLY A 192 28.88 -22.18 23.14
CA GLY A 192 28.01 -23.30 23.49
C GLY A 192 27.28 -23.88 22.28
N VAL A 193 27.82 -23.72 21.07
CA VAL A 193 27.22 -24.18 19.82
C VAL A 193 27.96 -25.42 19.31
N LYS A 194 27.22 -26.49 19.04
CA LYS A 194 27.77 -27.71 18.43
C LYS A 194 27.63 -27.63 16.91
N ALA A 195 28.75 -27.53 16.20
CA ALA A 195 28.78 -27.54 14.73
C ALA A 195 28.41 -28.92 14.13
N PRO A 196 27.79 -28.98 12.93
CA PRO A 196 27.29 -27.84 12.16
C PRO A 196 25.98 -27.28 12.73
N ALA A 197 25.86 -25.96 12.79
CA ALA A 197 24.65 -25.28 13.25
C ALA A 197 24.50 -23.91 12.59
N VAL A 198 23.26 -23.42 12.50
CA VAL A 198 22.95 -22.04 12.11
C VAL A 198 22.27 -21.35 13.28
N VAL A 199 22.73 -20.16 13.65
CA VAL A 199 22.16 -19.36 14.73
C VAL A 199 21.64 -18.05 14.14
N VAL A 200 20.36 -17.76 14.38
CA VAL A 200 19.77 -16.45 14.09
C VAL A 200 19.83 -15.64 15.38
N TYR A 201 20.63 -14.57 15.39
CA TYR A 201 20.66 -13.56 16.43
C TYR A 201 19.69 -12.44 16.07
N LYS A 202 18.95 -11.92 17.06
CA LYS A 202 17.88 -10.94 16.83
C LYS A 202 17.73 -9.99 18.01
N ALA A 203 17.31 -8.76 17.74
CA ALA A 203 17.12 -7.72 18.76
C ALA A 203 15.78 -7.83 19.52
N PHE A 204 14.99 -8.88 19.27
CA PHE A 204 13.64 -9.07 19.81
C PHE A 204 13.42 -10.51 20.30
N ASP A 205 12.31 -10.73 21.00
CA ASP A 205 11.93 -12.01 21.59
C ASP A 205 13.03 -12.64 22.47
N GLU A 206 13.35 -13.93 22.27
CA GLU A 206 14.38 -14.68 23.00
C GLU A 206 15.83 -14.33 22.59
N GLY A 207 16.01 -13.40 21.65
CA GLY A 207 17.31 -12.88 21.22
C GLY A 207 18.14 -13.81 20.32
N LYS A 208 17.89 -15.12 20.36
CA LYS A 208 18.50 -16.07 19.42
C LYS A 208 17.69 -17.35 19.22
N ASN A 209 17.82 -17.95 18.04
CA ASN A 209 17.37 -19.30 17.75
C ASN A 209 18.50 -20.11 17.12
N THR A 210 18.57 -21.40 17.39
CA THR A 210 19.60 -22.29 16.85
C THR A 210 18.98 -23.46 16.09
N PHE A 211 19.45 -23.68 14.86
CA PHE A 211 19.14 -24.81 14.01
C PHE A 211 20.26 -25.85 14.10
N THR A 212 19.89 -27.07 14.50
CA THR A 212 20.80 -28.22 14.64
C THR A 212 20.30 -29.45 13.88
N GLU A 213 19.29 -29.27 13.03
CA GLU A 213 18.73 -30.35 12.21
C GLU A 213 19.61 -30.62 10.99
N LYS A 214 19.12 -31.43 10.05
CA LYS A 214 19.85 -31.76 8.82
C LYS A 214 20.16 -30.48 8.04
N PHE A 215 21.42 -30.33 7.63
CA PHE A 215 21.94 -29.12 6.97
C PHE A 215 21.48 -29.04 5.49
N GLU A 216 20.18 -28.85 5.28
CA GLU A 216 19.55 -28.71 3.96
C GLU A 216 19.10 -27.27 3.73
N ALA A 217 19.19 -26.80 2.47
CA ALA A 217 18.94 -25.41 2.14
C ALA A 217 17.51 -24.97 2.48
N GLU A 218 16.49 -25.72 2.04
CA GLU A 218 15.09 -25.35 2.28
C GLU A 218 14.75 -25.31 3.78
N ALA A 219 15.30 -26.23 4.57
CA ALA A 219 15.08 -26.28 6.01
C ALA A 219 15.72 -25.08 6.73
N ILE A 220 16.95 -24.71 6.34
CA ILE A 220 17.65 -23.54 6.89
C ILE A 220 16.95 -22.24 6.49
N GLU A 221 16.52 -22.09 5.23
CA GLU A 221 15.79 -20.92 4.76
C GLU A 221 14.46 -20.74 5.51
N SER A 222 13.69 -21.82 5.66
CA SER A 222 12.45 -21.81 6.44
C SER A 222 12.70 -21.46 7.91
N PHE A 223 13.78 -21.99 8.50
CA PHE A 223 14.20 -21.65 9.85
C PHE A 223 14.57 -20.17 9.99
N ILE A 224 15.40 -19.63 9.08
CA ILE A 224 15.78 -18.21 9.07
C ILE A 224 14.53 -17.34 8.99
N SER A 225 13.64 -17.57 8.02
CA SER A 225 12.42 -16.79 7.84
C SER A 225 11.52 -16.82 9.09
N THR A 226 11.39 -17.98 9.73
CA THR A 226 10.54 -18.15 10.91
C THR A 226 11.16 -17.52 12.16
N SER A 227 12.49 -17.58 12.31
CA SER A 227 13.22 -17.03 13.45
C SER A 227 13.46 -15.52 13.35
N ALA A 228 13.59 -15.01 12.13
CA ALA A 228 13.77 -13.59 11.82
C ALA A 228 12.46 -12.78 11.88
N THR A 229 11.31 -13.45 11.93
CA THR A 229 10.02 -12.78 12.08
C THR A 229 9.75 -12.58 13.58
N PRO A 230 9.55 -11.33 14.04
CA PRO A 230 9.15 -11.08 15.42
C PRO A 230 7.85 -11.80 15.74
N LEU A 231 7.75 -12.35 16.94
CA LEU A 231 6.54 -12.98 17.42
C LEU A 231 5.35 -12.00 17.41
N ILE A 232 5.62 -10.75 17.79
CA ILE A 232 4.73 -9.61 17.62
C ILE A 232 5.55 -8.50 17.00
N GLY A 233 5.30 -8.20 15.74
CA GLY A 233 5.97 -7.10 15.05
C GLY A 233 5.19 -5.79 15.10
N GLU A 234 5.55 -4.89 14.20
CA GLU A 234 4.86 -3.61 14.01
C GLU A 234 4.55 -3.44 12.53
N VAL A 235 3.31 -3.06 12.20
CA VAL A 235 2.91 -2.67 10.87
C VAL A 235 3.30 -1.22 10.64
N GLY A 236 4.11 -1.02 9.61
CA GLY A 236 4.47 0.29 9.11
C GLY A 236 4.82 0.22 7.62
N PRO A 237 5.24 1.34 7.02
CA PRO A 237 5.54 1.41 5.58
C PRO A 237 6.56 0.37 5.11
N GLU A 238 7.51 -0.02 5.97
CA GLU A 238 8.58 -0.97 5.65
C GLU A 238 8.17 -2.44 5.84
N THR A 239 7.27 -2.73 6.78
CA THR A 239 6.94 -4.10 7.19
C THR A 239 5.66 -4.62 6.55
N TYR A 240 4.75 -3.73 6.15
CA TYR A 240 3.44 -4.11 5.62
C TYR A 240 3.53 -5.04 4.40
N ALA A 241 4.37 -4.70 3.42
CA ALA A 241 4.54 -5.51 2.21
C ALA A 241 5.04 -6.94 2.54
N GLY A 242 5.91 -7.08 3.54
CA GLY A 242 6.38 -8.37 4.02
C GLY A 242 5.25 -9.22 4.60
N TYR A 243 4.40 -8.61 5.44
CA TYR A 243 3.24 -9.32 5.98
C TYR A 243 2.25 -9.75 4.91
N MET A 244 1.98 -8.92 3.90
CA MET A 244 1.07 -9.27 2.80
C MET A 244 1.66 -10.40 1.94
N SER A 245 2.96 -10.36 1.68
CA SER A 245 3.66 -11.38 0.88
C SER A 245 3.79 -12.72 1.59
N ALA A 246 3.72 -12.74 2.93
CA ALA A 246 3.75 -13.97 3.72
C ALA A 246 2.54 -14.88 3.45
N GLY A 247 1.43 -14.34 2.95
CA GLY A 247 0.25 -15.10 2.55
C GLY A 247 -0.51 -15.82 3.67
N ILE A 248 -0.07 -15.69 4.92
CA ILE A 248 -0.77 -16.17 6.11
C ILE A 248 -1.56 -15.02 6.77
N PRO A 249 -2.62 -15.31 7.55
CA PRO A 249 -3.40 -14.29 8.23
C PRO A 249 -2.55 -13.33 9.07
N LEU A 250 -2.94 -12.05 9.08
CA LEU A 250 -2.33 -11.00 9.90
C LEU A 250 -3.34 -10.49 10.94
N ALA A 251 -2.99 -10.64 12.21
CA ALA A 251 -3.66 -10.06 13.36
C ALA A 251 -3.08 -8.67 13.67
N TYR A 252 -3.92 -7.65 13.56
CA TYR A 252 -3.57 -6.25 13.81
C TYR A 252 -4.00 -5.85 15.22
N ILE A 253 -3.10 -5.18 15.95
CA ILE A 253 -3.39 -4.57 17.26
C ILE A 253 -3.16 -3.06 17.15
N PHE A 254 -4.24 -2.31 16.97
CA PHE A 254 -4.20 -0.86 16.90
C PHE A 254 -4.16 -0.27 18.29
N SER A 255 -3.23 0.68 18.49
CA SER A 255 -3.10 1.41 19.73
C SER A 255 -2.42 2.76 19.49
N GLU A 256 -2.77 3.76 20.29
CA GLU A 256 -2.37 5.15 20.05
C GLU A 256 -0.99 5.52 20.61
N THR A 257 -0.50 4.78 21.60
CA THR A 257 0.78 5.06 22.28
C THR A 257 1.72 3.86 22.20
N ALA A 258 3.02 4.12 22.24
CA ALA A 258 4.01 3.05 22.19
C ALA A 258 3.93 2.16 23.45
N GLU A 259 3.61 2.74 24.60
CA GLU A 259 3.42 2.04 25.86
C GLU A 259 2.23 1.07 25.79
N GLU A 260 1.08 1.54 25.30
CA GLU A 260 -0.11 0.70 25.14
C GLU A 260 0.11 -0.41 24.09
N ARG A 261 0.80 -0.12 22.98
CA ARG A 261 1.19 -1.14 21.99
C ARG A 261 2.04 -2.24 22.64
N LYS A 262 2.98 -1.85 23.50
CA LYS A 262 3.83 -2.79 24.23
C LYS A 262 3.01 -3.62 25.22
N GLU A 263 2.16 -3.00 26.04
CA GLU A 263 1.33 -3.71 27.02
C GLU A 263 0.38 -4.71 26.36
N LEU A 264 -0.31 -4.29 25.29
CA LEU A 264 -1.19 -5.18 24.53
C LEU A 264 -0.43 -6.30 23.84
N GLY A 265 0.75 -5.99 23.27
CA GLY A 265 1.65 -6.98 22.69
C GLY A 265 2.08 -8.03 23.74
N ASP A 266 2.59 -7.60 24.88
CA ASP A 266 3.01 -8.49 25.96
C ASP A 266 1.85 -9.38 26.44
N ALA A 267 0.64 -8.83 26.54
CA ALA A 267 -0.56 -9.57 26.95
C ALA A 267 -0.96 -10.69 25.98
N ILE A 268 -0.79 -10.50 24.68
CA ILE A 268 -1.16 -11.50 23.66
C ILE A 268 0.01 -12.41 23.26
N LYS A 269 1.22 -12.17 23.77
CA LYS A 269 2.42 -12.95 23.46
C LYS A 269 2.23 -14.47 23.55
N PRO A 270 1.59 -15.04 24.59
CA PRO A 270 1.37 -16.50 24.65
C PRO A 270 0.45 -17.02 23.53
N ILE A 271 -0.46 -16.17 23.02
CA ILE A 271 -1.32 -16.49 21.88
C ILE A 271 -0.47 -16.52 20.60
N ALA A 272 0.37 -15.50 20.39
CA ALA A 272 1.28 -15.45 19.26
C ALA A 272 2.24 -16.65 19.24
N GLU A 273 2.72 -17.12 20.40
CA GLU A 273 3.54 -18.34 20.50
C GLU A 273 2.79 -19.59 20.04
N LYS A 274 1.53 -19.77 20.51
CA LYS A 274 0.67 -20.90 20.12
C LYS A 274 0.40 -20.96 18.61
N TYR A 275 0.31 -19.80 17.95
CA TYR A 275 -0.06 -19.69 16.52
C TYR A 275 1.11 -19.27 15.61
N LYS A 276 2.36 -19.35 16.09
CA LYS A 276 3.55 -19.01 15.31
C LYS A 276 3.60 -19.79 13.99
N GLY A 277 3.85 -19.07 12.89
CA GLY A 277 3.86 -19.62 11.53
C GLY A 277 2.48 -19.92 10.93
N LYS A 278 1.38 -19.67 11.67
CA LYS A 278 0.00 -19.80 11.18
C LYS A 278 -0.72 -18.47 11.10
N ILE A 279 -0.44 -17.56 12.06
CA ILE A 279 -0.98 -16.20 12.10
C ILE A 279 0.17 -15.29 12.49
N ASN A 280 0.38 -14.23 11.71
CA ASN A 280 1.29 -13.14 12.09
C ASN A 280 0.57 -12.19 13.04
N PHE A 281 1.25 -11.74 14.10
CA PHE A 281 0.72 -10.73 15.02
C PHE A 281 1.55 -9.46 14.89
N ALA A 282 0.90 -8.32 14.76
CA ALA A 282 1.59 -7.05 14.64
C ALA A 282 0.78 -5.91 15.25
N THR A 283 1.47 -5.08 16.03
CA THR A 283 0.93 -3.81 16.51
C THR A 283 0.95 -2.77 15.40
N ILE A 284 0.11 -1.75 15.48
CA ILE A 284 0.09 -0.65 14.52
C ILE A 284 -0.20 0.66 15.24
N ASP A 285 0.56 1.70 14.89
CA ASP A 285 0.38 3.04 15.44
C ASP A 285 -0.92 3.65 14.91
N ALA A 286 -1.92 3.75 15.79
CA ALA A 286 -3.23 4.26 15.43
C ALA A 286 -3.22 5.79 15.19
N LYS A 287 -2.26 6.54 15.73
CA LYS A 287 -2.14 7.99 15.46
C LYS A 287 -1.61 8.24 14.06
N ALA A 288 -0.64 7.44 13.62
CA ALA A 288 -0.06 7.55 12.29
C ALA A 288 -0.92 6.87 11.22
N PHE A 289 -1.52 5.71 11.54
CA PHE A 289 -2.13 4.80 10.58
C PHE A 289 -3.54 4.31 10.96
N GLY A 290 -4.23 4.99 11.89
CA GLY A 290 -5.56 4.58 12.36
C GLY A 290 -6.64 4.48 11.28
N ALA A 291 -6.50 5.23 10.18
CA ALA A 291 -7.37 5.08 9.01
C ALA A 291 -7.34 3.66 8.41
N HIS A 292 -6.25 2.90 8.59
CA HIS A 292 -6.16 1.52 8.14
C HIS A 292 -7.16 0.60 8.85
N ALA A 293 -7.62 0.95 10.05
CA ALA A 293 -8.65 0.19 10.77
C ALA A 293 -9.96 0.08 9.95
N GLY A 294 -10.30 1.12 9.18
CA GLY A 294 -11.46 1.11 8.29
C GLY A 294 -11.36 0.06 7.17
N ASN A 295 -10.16 -0.26 6.71
CA ASN A 295 -9.94 -1.35 5.74
C ASN A 295 -10.21 -2.73 6.33
N LEU A 296 -10.17 -2.84 7.66
CA LEU A 296 -10.42 -4.06 8.43
C LEU A 296 -11.83 -4.08 9.04
N ASN A 297 -12.71 -3.17 8.58
CA ASN A 297 -14.09 -3.01 9.04
C ASN A 297 -14.19 -2.65 10.54
N LEU A 298 -13.18 -1.96 11.08
CA LEU A 298 -13.16 -1.37 12.41
C LEU A 298 -13.52 0.12 12.33
N LYS A 299 -14.14 0.65 13.40
CA LYS A 299 -14.31 2.09 13.63
C LYS A 299 -12.94 2.75 13.82
N THR A 300 -12.70 3.84 13.08
CA THR A 300 -11.41 4.54 13.05
C THR A 300 -11.23 5.58 14.17
N ASP A 301 -12.25 5.79 14.98
CA ASP A 301 -12.28 6.73 16.11
C ASP A 301 -12.31 6.02 17.48
N LYS A 302 -12.14 4.69 17.49
CA LYS A 302 -12.22 3.86 18.69
C LYS A 302 -11.03 2.92 18.79
N PHE A 303 -10.03 3.32 19.57
CA PHE A 303 -8.83 2.55 19.88
C PHE A 303 -8.71 2.30 21.40
N PRO A 304 -8.04 1.21 21.84
CA PRO A 304 -7.39 0.20 21.01
C PRO A 304 -8.40 -0.72 20.30
N SER A 305 -7.99 -1.33 19.19
CA SER A 305 -8.84 -2.24 18.39
C SER A 305 -8.05 -3.43 17.85
N PHE A 306 -8.72 -4.57 17.67
CA PHE A 306 -8.10 -5.80 17.16
C PHE A 306 -8.86 -6.31 15.93
N ALA A 307 -8.16 -6.83 14.93
CA ALA A 307 -8.76 -7.54 13.81
C ALA A 307 -7.80 -8.57 13.24
N ILE A 308 -8.34 -9.61 12.60
CA ILE A 308 -7.58 -10.53 11.77
C ILE A 308 -7.96 -10.32 10.31
N GLN A 309 -6.97 -10.20 9.44
CA GLN A 309 -7.16 -10.25 7.99
C GLN A 309 -6.63 -11.59 7.47
N GLU A 310 -7.49 -12.35 6.80
CA GLU A 310 -7.07 -13.49 6.00
C GLU A 310 -6.64 -12.97 4.62
N ILE A 311 -5.35 -13.09 4.33
CA ILE A 311 -4.71 -12.40 3.20
C ILE A 311 -5.12 -13.03 1.87
N ALA A 312 -5.22 -14.37 1.78
CA ALA A 312 -5.41 -15.07 0.52
C ALA A 312 -6.78 -14.77 -0.13
N LYS A 313 -7.83 -14.63 0.70
CA LYS A 313 -9.21 -14.30 0.29
C LYS A 313 -9.57 -12.86 0.57
N ASN A 314 -8.65 -12.08 1.15
CA ASN A 314 -8.88 -10.71 1.60
C ASN A 314 -10.09 -10.57 2.54
N GLN A 315 -10.31 -11.57 3.40
CA GLN A 315 -11.42 -11.59 4.36
C GLN A 315 -11.03 -10.90 5.65
N LYS A 316 -11.97 -10.20 6.28
CA LYS A 316 -11.73 -9.35 7.45
C LYS A 316 -12.55 -9.82 8.63
N PHE A 317 -11.90 -9.98 9.78
CA PHE A 317 -12.49 -10.47 11.02
C PHE A 317 -12.21 -9.45 12.13
N PRO A 318 -12.95 -8.34 12.19
CA PRO A 318 -12.85 -7.36 13.26
C PRO A 318 -13.30 -7.96 14.59
N PHE A 319 -12.55 -7.70 15.65
CA PHE A 319 -13.01 -7.95 17.01
C PHE A 319 -14.02 -6.87 17.41
N ASP A 320 -15.02 -7.27 18.20
CA ASP A 320 -16.06 -6.37 18.70
C ASP A 320 -15.45 -5.27 19.57
N GLN A 321 -15.43 -4.03 19.06
CA GLN A 321 -14.85 -2.89 19.75
C GLN A 321 -15.62 -2.47 21.00
N GLU A 322 -16.80 -3.02 21.28
CA GLU A 322 -17.49 -2.84 22.58
C GLU A 322 -16.93 -3.75 23.68
N LYS A 323 -16.08 -4.73 23.34
CA LYS A 323 -15.40 -5.61 24.30
C LYS A 323 -13.98 -5.14 24.55
N GLU A 324 -13.51 -5.32 25.78
CA GLU A 324 -12.12 -5.03 26.14
C GLU A 324 -11.15 -6.03 25.49
N ILE A 325 -10.01 -5.51 25.03
CA ILE A 325 -8.90 -6.30 24.49
C ILE A 325 -8.11 -6.87 25.67
N THR A 326 -8.50 -8.06 26.12
CA THR A 326 -7.83 -8.82 27.17
C THR A 326 -7.24 -10.12 26.59
N HIS A 327 -6.29 -10.72 27.30
CA HIS A 327 -5.72 -12.01 26.90
C HIS A 327 -6.79 -13.06 26.57
N ASP A 328 -7.76 -13.26 27.47
CA ASP A 328 -8.77 -14.31 27.32
C ASP A 328 -9.72 -14.05 26.14
N ASN A 329 -10.15 -12.79 25.96
CA ASN A 329 -11.05 -12.41 24.87
C ASN A 329 -10.38 -12.61 23.51
N ILE A 330 -9.12 -12.19 23.39
CA ILE A 330 -8.36 -12.33 22.14
C ILE A 330 -7.96 -13.79 21.91
N ALA A 331 -7.57 -14.54 22.94
CA ALA A 331 -7.24 -15.96 22.82
C ALA A 331 -8.43 -16.75 22.26
N LYS A 332 -9.63 -16.49 22.80
CA LYS A 332 -10.87 -17.09 22.31
C LYS A 332 -11.17 -16.68 20.86
N PHE A 333 -11.04 -15.40 20.53
CA PHE A 333 -11.30 -14.92 19.18
C PHE A 333 -10.35 -15.54 18.14
N VAL A 334 -9.06 -15.62 18.45
CA VAL A 334 -8.05 -16.25 17.57
C VAL A 334 -8.30 -17.74 17.41
N GLU A 335 -8.72 -18.44 18.48
CA GLU A 335 -9.11 -19.85 18.43
C GLU A 335 -10.36 -20.07 17.57
N ASP A 336 -11.43 -19.31 17.81
CA ASP A 336 -12.65 -19.39 17.00
C ASP A 336 -12.38 -19.06 15.52
N PHE A 337 -11.52 -18.09 15.22
CA PHE A 337 -11.05 -17.80 13.86
C PHE A 337 -10.31 -19.00 13.25
N SER A 338 -9.33 -19.56 13.97
CA SER A 338 -8.51 -20.68 13.50
C SER A 338 -9.31 -21.95 13.26
N GLU A 339 -10.42 -22.11 13.97
CA GLU A 339 -11.37 -23.23 13.79
C GLU A 339 -12.45 -22.94 12.74
N GLY A 340 -12.45 -21.76 12.11
CA GLY A 340 -13.42 -21.36 11.09
C GLY A 340 -14.82 -21.10 11.64
N LYS A 341 -14.95 -20.77 12.93
CA LYS A 341 -16.23 -20.50 13.61
C LYS A 341 -16.68 -19.05 13.47
N ILE A 342 -15.79 -18.14 13.03
CA ILE A 342 -16.10 -16.74 12.81
C ILE A 342 -16.38 -16.53 11.33
N GLU A 343 -17.50 -15.90 11.01
CA GLU A 343 -17.80 -15.47 9.66
C GLU A 343 -17.05 -14.17 9.32
N PRO A 344 -16.60 -13.98 8.07
CA PRO A 344 -15.96 -12.75 7.65
C PRO A 344 -16.95 -11.58 7.77
N SER A 345 -16.48 -10.44 8.24
CA SER A 345 -17.28 -9.23 8.31
C SER A 345 -17.58 -8.67 6.92
N ILE A 346 -18.83 -8.24 6.76
CA ILE A 346 -19.31 -7.46 5.62
C ILE A 346 -19.09 -5.98 5.99
N LYS A 347 -18.38 -5.23 5.15
CA LYS A 347 -18.21 -3.78 5.35
C LYS A 347 -19.59 -3.14 5.30
N SER A 348 -19.95 -2.41 6.33
CA SER A 348 -21.24 -1.73 6.43
C SER A 348 -21.07 -0.47 7.25
N GLU A 349 -21.67 0.61 6.78
CA GLU A 349 -21.98 1.74 7.65
C GLU A 349 -22.96 1.30 8.76
N PRO A 350 -23.04 2.05 9.87
CA PRO A 350 -24.08 1.85 10.87
C PRO A 350 -25.47 1.96 10.24
N ILE A 351 -26.40 1.13 10.69
CA ILE A 351 -27.81 1.29 10.30
C ILE A 351 -28.28 2.66 10.81
N PRO A 352 -28.81 3.56 9.96
CA PRO A 352 -29.29 4.86 10.40
C PRO A 352 -30.35 4.72 11.51
N GLU A 353 -30.19 5.45 12.62
CA GLU A 353 -31.18 5.45 13.71
C GLU A 353 -32.54 5.96 13.23
N THR A 354 -32.52 6.92 12.30
CA THR A 354 -33.69 7.49 11.64
C THR A 354 -33.46 7.60 10.14
N GLN A 355 -34.47 7.28 9.35
CA GLN A 355 -34.45 7.52 7.91
C GLN A 355 -34.74 9.00 7.65
N GLU A 356 -33.73 9.74 7.19
CA GLU A 356 -33.85 11.16 6.83
C GLU A 356 -34.14 11.32 5.34
N GLY A 357 -35.14 12.15 5.02
CA GLY A 357 -35.54 12.41 3.64
C GLY A 357 -36.45 11.34 3.04
N PRO A 358 -36.88 11.52 1.77
CA PRO A 358 -37.84 10.63 1.12
C PRO A 358 -37.21 9.33 0.61
N VAL A 359 -35.90 9.32 0.32
CA VAL A 359 -35.17 8.14 -0.16
C VAL A 359 -34.65 7.33 1.02
N THR A 360 -34.98 6.04 1.06
CA THR A 360 -34.53 5.13 2.11
C THR A 360 -33.02 4.88 2.00
N VAL A 361 -32.27 5.19 3.05
CA VAL A 361 -30.85 4.89 3.16
C VAL A 361 -30.66 3.43 3.55
N VAL A 362 -29.99 2.68 2.69
CA VAL A 362 -29.62 1.27 2.88
C VAL A 362 -28.14 1.19 3.17
N VAL A 363 -27.77 0.31 4.11
CA VAL A 363 -26.40 -0.08 4.40
C VAL A 363 -26.28 -1.60 4.22
N ALA A 364 -25.08 -2.16 4.13
CA ALA A 364 -24.92 -3.60 3.85
C ALA A 364 -25.66 -4.48 4.89
N LYS A 365 -25.67 -4.08 6.16
CA LYS A 365 -26.37 -4.80 7.24
C LYS A 365 -27.90 -4.70 7.18
N SER A 366 -28.47 -3.70 6.51
CA SER A 366 -29.93 -3.57 6.31
C SER A 366 -30.38 -3.99 4.91
N TYR A 367 -29.45 -4.40 4.04
CA TYR A 367 -29.71 -4.69 2.64
C TYR A 367 -30.75 -5.79 2.46
N ASN A 368 -30.61 -6.91 3.17
CA ASN A 368 -31.54 -8.03 3.06
C ASN A 368 -32.95 -7.65 3.54
N ASP A 369 -33.04 -6.92 4.65
CA ASP A 369 -34.34 -6.56 5.24
C ASP A 369 -35.10 -5.53 4.39
N ILE A 370 -34.39 -4.65 3.67
CA ILE A 370 -34.99 -3.58 2.88
C ILE A 370 -35.11 -3.96 1.41
N VAL A 371 -34.00 -4.32 0.76
CA VAL A 371 -33.93 -4.53 -0.70
C VAL A 371 -34.55 -5.87 -1.09
N LEU A 372 -34.32 -6.90 -0.27
CA LEU A 372 -34.82 -8.25 -0.51
C LEU A 372 -36.18 -8.52 0.16
N ASP A 373 -36.89 -7.50 0.65
CA ASP A 373 -38.28 -7.63 1.09
C ASP A 373 -39.16 -8.05 -0.10
N ASP A 374 -39.58 -9.32 -0.09
CA ASP A 374 -40.33 -9.96 -1.17
C ASP A 374 -41.73 -9.37 -1.38
N THR A 375 -42.18 -8.49 -0.49
CA THR A 375 -43.46 -7.78 -0.59
C THR A 375 -43.38 -6.43 -1.28
N LYS A 376 -42.18 -5.90 -1.56
CA LYS A 376 -41.97 -4.56 -2.12
C LYS A 376 -41.20 -4.60 -3.44
N ASP A 377 -41.59 -3.75 -4.39
CA ASP A 377 -40.72 -3.39 -5.52
C ASP A 377 -39.70 -2.36 -5.01
N VAL A 378 -38.41 -2.66 -5.07
CA VAL A 378 -37.36 -1.78 -4.53
C VAL A 378 -36.47 -1.27 -5.66
N LEU A 379 -36.54 0.03 -5.94
CA LEU A 379 -35.58 0.69 -6.82
C LEU A 379 -34.43 1.21 -5.97
N ILE A 380 -33.22 0.71 -6.18
CA ILE A 380 -32.03 1.09 -5.42
C ILE A 380 -30.97 1.75 -6.30
N GLU A 381 -30.46 2.88 -5.83
CA GLU A 381 -29.29 3.57 -6.38
C GLU A 381 -28.03 3.16 -5.61
N PHE A 382 -27.04 2.60 -6.31
CA PHE A 382 -25.68 2.43 -5.83
C PHE A 382 -24.86 3.64 -6.24
N TYR A 383 -24.38 4.42 -5.27
CA TYR A 383 -23.69 5.68 -5.52
C TYR A 383 -22.33 5.75 -4.81
N ALA A 384 -21.58 6.81 -5.14
CA ALA A 384 -20.36 7.22 -4.44
C ALA A 384 -20.44 8.72 -4.10
N PRO A 385 -20.02 9.18 -2.90
CA PRO A 385 -20.19 10.59 -2.50
C PRO A 385 -19.45 11.60 -3.37
N TRP A 386 -18.37 11.18 -4.04
CA TRP A 386 -17.55 12.02 -4.92
C TRP A 386 -18.02 12.03 -6.39
N CYS A 387 -18.99 11.18 -6.75
CA CYS A 387 -19.48 11.04 -8.12
C CYS A 387 -20.39 12.21 -8.52
N GLY A 388 -19.97 13.01 -9.51
CA GLY A 388 -20.74 14.16 -10.01
C GLY A 388 -22.10 13.77 -10.62
N HIS A 389 -22.18 12.65 -11.34
CA HIS A 389 -23.44 12.14 -11.90
C HIS A 389 -24.46 11.74 -10.82
N CYS A 390 -23.97 11.21 -9.70
CA CYS A 390 -24.78 10.81 -8.56
C CYS A 390 -25.36 12.05 -7.87
N LYS A 391 -24.54 13.08 -7.67
CA LYS A 391 -24.99 14.39 -7.16
C LYS A 391 -26.05 15.05 -8.07
N ALA A 392 -25.93 14.89 -9.39
CA ALA A 392 -26.90 15.40 -10.35
C ALA A 392 -28.23 14.61 -10.35
N LEU A 393 -28.19 13.32 -10.01
CA LEU A 393 -29.37 12.46 -9.89
C LEU A 393 -30.13 12.69 -8.57
N ALA A 394 -29.40 12.91 -7.46
CA ALA A 394 -29.96 13.03 -6.12
C ALA A 394 -31.28 13.85 -6.00
N PRO A 395 -31.40 15.09 -6.51
CA PRO A 395 -32.64 15.85 -6.38
C PRO A 395 -33.84 15.21 -7.11
N LYS A 396 -33.60 14.59 -8.28
CA LYS A 396 -34.65 13.89 -9.04
C LYS A 396 -35.05 12.58 -8.35
N TYR A 397 -34.09 11.91 -7.75
CA TYR A 397 -34.32 10.67 -7.02
C TYR A 397 -35.12 10.93 -5.73
N ASP A 398 -34.83 12.04 -5.04
CA ASP A 398 -35.62 12.53 -3.91
C ASP A 398 -37.06 12.90 -4.32
N GLU A 399 -37.22 13.54 -5.48
CA GLU A 399 -38.54 13.85 -6.03
C GLU A 399 -39.33 12.58 -6.35
N LEU A 400 -38.73 11.61 -7.06
CA LEU A 400 -39.33 10.32 -7.38
C LEU A 400 -39.82 9.60 -6.10
N ALA A 401 -38.97 9.56 -5.07
CA ALA A 401 -39.30 8.97 -3.78
C ALA A 401 -40.48 9.69 -3.12
N THR A 402 -40.51 11.02 -3.18
CA THR A 402 -41.61 11.84 -2.66
C THR A 402 -42.92 11.54 -3.38
N GLN A 403 -42.90 11.42 -4.71
CA GLN A 403 -44.10 11.11 -5.50
C GLN A 403 -44.64 9.72 -5.17
N PHE A 404 -43.78 8.69 -5.07
CA PHE A 404 -44.22 7.35 -4.65
C PHE A 404 -44.75 7.32 -3.21
N ALA A 405 -44.12 8.04 -2.28
CA ALA A 405 -44.59 8.15 -0.90
C ALA A 405 -45.97 8.82 -0.77
N ALA A 406 -46.31 9.72 -1.69
CA ALA A 406 -47.63 10.37 -1.77
C ALA A 406 -48.68 9.56 -2.56
N SER A 407 -48.28 8.48 -3.23
CA SER A 407 -49.15 7.67 -4.09
C SER A 407 -49.86 6.53 -3.34
N GLU A 408 -50.79 5.85 -4.01
CA GLU A 408 -51.38 4.60 -3.52
C GLU A 408 -50.38 3.44 -3.41
N PHE A 409 -49.20 3.58 -4.03
CA PHE A 409 -48.12 2.58 -4.03
C PHE A 409 -47.09 2.79 -2.91
N LYS A 410 -47.29 3.73 -1.99
CA LYS A 410 -46.35 4.01 -0.89
C LYS A 410 -45.98 2.78 -0.04
N ASP A 411 -46.91 1.83 0.07
CA ASP A 411 -46.72 0.57 0.80
C ASP A 411 -46.26 -0.58 -0.11
N LYS A 412 -45.89 -0.30 -1.35
CA LYS A 412 -45.57 -1.28 -2.40
C LYS A 412 -44.25 -1.00 -3.11
N VAL A 413 -43.88 0.27 -3.24
CA VAL A 413 -42.63 0.71 -3.88
C VAL A 413 -41.74 1.39 -2.85
N VAL A 414 -40.47 1.01 -2.81
CA VAL A 414 -39.43 1.67 -2.01
C VAL A 414 -38.38 2.23 -2.94
N ILE A 415 -38.09 3.52 -2.78
CA ILE A 415 -36.97 4.19 -3.44
C ILE A 415 -35.83 4.28 -2.44
N ALA A 416 -34.72 3.62 -2.75
CA ALA A 416 -33.60 3.42 -1.84
C ALA A 416 -32.26 3.84 -2.44
N LYS A 417 -31.27 4.12 -1.59
CA LYS A 417 -29.89 4.40 -1.99
C LYS A 417 -28.89 3.76 -1.04
N VAL A 418 -27.72 3.38 -1.55
CA VAL A 418 -26.59 2.83 -0.77
C VAL A 418 -25.27 3.41 -1.28
N ASP A 419 -24.42 3.88 -0.36
CA ASP A 419 -23.03 4.23 -0.68
C ASP A 419 -22.23 2.93 -0.85
N ALA A 420 -22.01 2.51 -2.09
CA ALA A 420 -21.30 1.26 -2.37
C ALA A 420 -19.78 1.39 -2.20
N THR A 421 -19.26 2.56 -1.80
CA THR A 421 -17.85 2.74 -1.39
C THR A 421 -17.64 2.40 0.09
N GLN A 422 -18.70 2.51 0.89
CA GLN A 422 -18.69 2.24 2.34
C GLN A 422 -19.46 0.99 2.76
N ASN A 423 -20.15 0.33 1.82
CA ASN A 423 -20.95 -0.86 2.08
C ASN A 423 -20.63 -1.96 1.06
N ASP A 424 -20.28 -3.15 1.53
CA ASP A 424 -20.17 -4.35 0.72
C ASP A 424 -21.59 -4.79 0.32
N VAL A 425 -21.89 -4.71 -0.97
CA VAL A 425 -23.19 -5.09 -1.54
C VAL A 425 -23.03 -6.38 -2.36
N PRO A 426 -24.08 -7.22 -2.48
CA PRO A 426 -24.00 -8.47 -3.24
C PRO A 426 -23.83 -8.23 -4.75
N ASP A 427 -24.14 -7.03 -5.22
CA ASP A 427 -24.10 -6.64 -6.61
C ASP A 427 -22.70 -6.16 -7.04
N GLU A 428 -22.23 -6.65 -8.19
CA GLU A 428 -21.00 -6.15 -8.79
C GLU A 428 -21.26 -4.76 -9.43
N ILE A 429 -20.68 -3.71 -8.83
CA ILE A 429 -20.86 -2.32 -9.28
C ILE A 429 -19.66 -1.90 -10.13
N GLN A 430 -19.86 -1.77 -11.44
CA GLN A 430 -18.82 -1.35 -12.40
C GLN A 430 -18.68 0.17 -12.52
N GLY A 431 -19.66 0.94 -12.04
CA GLY A 431 -19.65 2.40 -12.14
C GLY A 431 -20.79 3.06 -11.38
N PHE A 432 -20.68 4.39 -11.22
CA PHE A 432 -21.62 5.18 -10.42
C PHE A 432 -22.30 6.30 -11.23
N PRO A 433 -23.62 6.52 -11.04
CA PRO A 433 -24.55 5.68 -10.30
C PRO A 433 -24.93 4.42 -11.10
N THR A 434 -25.11 3.30 -10.42
CA THR A 434 -25.79 2.10 -10.93
C THR A 434 -27.16 2.02 -10.29
N ILE A 435 -28.21 1.76 -11.06
CA ILE A 435 -29.59 1.70 -10.56
C ILE A 435 -30.17 0.34 -10.92
N LYS A 436 -30.80 -0.33 -9.94
CA LYS A 436 -31.47 -1.62 -10.14
C LYS A 436 -32.85 -1.63 -9.49
N LEU A 437 -33.77 -2.36 -10.12
CA LEU A 437 -35.06 -2.68 -9.55
C LEU A 437 -35.06 -4.15 -9.09
N TYR A 438 -35.48 -4.38 -7.84
CA TYR A 438 -35.74 -5.70 -7.26
C TYR A 438 -37.24 -5.89 -7.12
N PRO A 439 -37.90 -6.56 -8.08
CA PRO A 439 -39.35 -6.77 -8.04
C PRO A 439 -39.76 -7.62 -6.84
N ALA A 440 -40.92 -7.32 -6.26
CA ALA A 440 -41.55 -8.19 -5.25
C ALA A 440 -41.79 -9.60 -5.83
N GLY A 441 -41.40 -10.66 -5.12
CA GLY A 441 -41.49 -12.04 -5.62
C GLY A 441 -40.40 -12.46 -6.60
N GLY A 442 -39.45 -11.58 -6.95
CA GLY A 442 -38.43 -11.81 -7.98
C GLY A 442 -37.06 -11.23 -7.62
N LYS A 443 -36.66 -11.35 -6.35
CA LYS A 443 -35.44 -10.73 -5.81
C LYS A 443 -34.13 -11.32 -6.35
N ASP A 444 -34.18 -12.53 -6.89
CA ASP A 444 -33.07 -13.23 -7.53
C ASP A 444 -32.84 -12.79 -9.00
N ALA A 445 -33.77 -12.03 -9.58
CA ALA A 445 -33.68 -11.52 -10.96
C ALA A 445 -33.85 -9.99 -11.02
N PRO A 446 -32.94 -9.21 -10.41
CA PRO A 446 -33.01 -7.76 -10.46
C PRO A 446 -32.79 -7.22 -11.88
N VAL A 447 -33.52 -6.16 -12.23
CA VAL A 447 -33.43 -5.51 -13.54
C VAL A 447 -32.56 -4.26 -13.43
N THR A 448 -31.51 -4.18 -14.24
CA THR A 448 -30.62 -3.01 -14.27
C THR A 448 -31.20 -1.92 -15.16
N TYR A 449 -31.24 -0.69 -14.66
CA TYR A 449 -31.72 0.46 -15.40
C TYR A 449 -30.63 1.01 -16.34
N GLN A 450 -31.00 1.25 -17.60
CA GLN A 450 -30.09 1.80 -18.63
C GLN A 450 -30.66 3.07 -19.32
N GLY A 451 -31.82 3.56 -18.87
CA GLY A 451 -32.47 4.72 -19.47
C GLY A 451 -31.95 6.07 -18.96
N SER A 452 -32.63 7.15 -19.37
CA SER A 452 -32.35 8.52 -18.95
C SER A 452 -32.68 8.75 -17.47
N ARG A 453 -31.89 9.58 -16.80
CA ARG A 453 -32.04 9.83 -15.36
C ARG A 453 -33.02 10.99 -15.08
N THR A 454 -34.24 10.86 -15.58
CA THR A 454 -35.39 11.76 -15.31
C THR A 454 -36.35 11.08 -14.33
N VAL A 455 -37.27 11.85 -13.73
CA VAL A 455 -38.26 11.28 -12.80
C VAL A 455 -39.24 10.39 -13.55
N GLU A 456 -39.66 10.83 -14.74
CA GLU A 456 -40.62 10.17 -15.62
C GLU A 456 -40.10 8.81 -16.09
N ASP A 457 -38.86 8.76 -16.58
CA ASP A 457 -38.29 7.52 -17.11
C ASP A 457 -38.04 6.49 -15.99
N LEU A 458 -37.65 6.95 -14.79
CA LEU A 458 -37.49 6.07 -13.63
C LEU A 458 -38.84 5.54 -13.14
N ALA A 459 -39.88 6.37 -13.14
CA ALA A 459 -41.23 5.95 -12.78
C ALA A 459 -41.79 4.94 -13.79
N GLU A 460 -41.63 5.19 -15.09
CA GLU A 460 -42.05 4.24 -16.14
C GLU A 460 -41.26 2.93 -16.04
N PHE A 461 -39.96 2.99 -15.72
CA PHE A 461 -39.17 1.78 -15.49
C PHE A 461 -39.69 0.94 -14.32
N ILE A 462 -40.07 1.57 -13.20
CA ILE A 462 -40.70 0.87 -12.07
C ILE A 462 -42.03 0.26 -12.49
N LYS A 463 -42.85 0.98 -13.25
CA LYS A 463 -44.13 0.48 -13.78
C LYS A 463 -43.93 -0.72 -14.69
N GLU A 464 -42.99 -0.67 -15.63
CA GLU A 464 -42.77 -1.74 -16.60
C GLU A 464 -42.20 -3.00 -15.95
N ASN A 465 -41.26 -2.85 -15.01
CA ASN A 465 -40.44 -3.95 -14.50
C ASN A 465 -40.86 -4.41 -13.09
N GLY A 466 -41.61 -3.61 -12.34
CA GLY A 466 -42.12 -3.96 -11.02
C GLY A 466 -43.30 -4.92 -11.08
N LYS A 467 -43.55 -5.62 -9.97
CA LYS A 467 -44.71 -6.51 -9.82
C LYS A 467 -46.03 -5.75 -9.79
N TYR A 468 -46.03 -4.57 -9.15
CA TYR A 468 -47.27 -3.83 -8.90
C TYR A 468 -47.70 -2.94 -10.06
N LYS A 469 -46.88 -2.83 -11.11
CA LYS A 469 -47.13 -1.95 -12.27
C LYS A 469 -47.48 -0.52 -11.82
N ALA A 470 -46.67 -0.01 -10.88
CA ALA A 470 -46.96 1.21 -10.13
C ALA A 470 -46.85 2.45 -11.02
N GLU A 471 -47.99 3.01 -11.40
CA GLU A 471 -48.10 4.19 -12.26
C GLU A 471 -48.30 5.46 -11.42
N LEU A 472 -47.42 6.44 -11.59
CA LEU A 472 -47.60 7.75 -10.96
C LEU A 472 -48.51 8.63 -11.81
N SER A 473 -49.45 9.32 -11.16
CA SER A 473 -50.28 10.33 -11.82
C SER A 473 -49.47 11.63 -11.92
N VAL A 474 -48.66 11.74 -12.96
CA VAL A 474 -47.87 12.95 -13.22
C VAL A 474 -48.85 14.09 -13.55
N LYS A 475 -48.86 15.15 -12.73
CA LYS A 475 -49.42 16.43 -13.16
C LYS A 475 -48.40 17.06 -14.08
N GLU A 476 -48.75 17.26 -15.35
CA GLU A 476 -47.95 18.07 -16.27
C GLU A 476 -47.81 19.49 -15.70
N GLU A 477 -46.67 19.81 -15.11
CA GLU A 477 -46.25 21.20 -14.96
C GLU A 477 -45.59 21.62 -16.28
N GLY A 478 -46.09 22.73 -16.82
CA GLY A 478 -45.89 23.14 -18.20
C GLY A 478 -44.42 23.24 -18.61
N THR A 479 -44.17 22.78 -19.82
CA THR A 479 -42.97 23.04 -20.61
C THR A 479 -42.60 24.52 -20.57
N GLU A 480 -41.57 24.87 -19.83
CA GLU A 480 -40.87 26.14 -20.04
C GLU A 480 -39.89 25.93 -21.20
N GLU A 481 -40.13 26.70 -22.25
CA GLU A 481 -39.53 26.62 -23.57
C GLU A 481 -38.01 26.83 -23.50
N ALA A 482 -37.24 25.79 -23.82
CA ALA A 482 -35.80 25.91 -24.03
C ALA A 482 -35.54 26.77 -25.28
N ALA A 483 -34.84 27.89 -25.09
CA ALA A 483 -34.34 28.73 -26.18
C ALA A 483 -33.43 27.92 -27.13
N PRO A 484 -33.48 28.15 -28.45
CA PRO A 484 -32.84 27.28 -29.42
C PRO A 484 -31.31 27.43 -29.40
N ALA A 485 -30.63 26.29 -29.39
CA ALA A 485 -29.21 26.19 -29.72
C ALA A 485 -29.00 26.55 -31.20
N ALA A 486 -28.06 27.45 -31.46
CA ALA A 486 -27.62 27.79 -32.80
C ALA A 486 -26.94 26.58 -33.46
N SER A 487 -27.48 26.18 -34.61
CA SER A 487 -26.88 25.23 -35.54
C SER A 487 -25.79 25.92 -36.37
N GLU A 488 -24.55 25.43 -36.30
CA GLU A 488 -23.56 25.65 -37.37
C GLU A 488 -23.45 24.39 -38.24
N GLU A 489 -24.07 24.47 -39.41
CA GLU A 489 -23.86 23.53 -40.52
C GLU A 489 -22.50 23.79 -41.19
N LYS A 490 -21.81 22.68 -41.48
CA LYS A 490 -20.67 22.60 -42.40
C LYS A 490 -21.01 23.17 -43.78
N LYS A 491 -20.09 23.95 -44.36
CA LYS A 491 -19.85 23.96 -45.81
C LYS A 491 -18.35 24.00 -46.11
N GLU A 492 -17.90 22.99 -46.86
CA GLU A 492 -16.66 22.97 -47.63
C GLU A 492 -16.67 24.06 -48.71
N ALA A 493 -15.50 24.65 -48.99
CA ALA A 493 -15.01 24.87 -50.35
C ALA A 493 -13.52 25.25 -50.35
N GLU A 494 -12.81 24.63 -51.29
CA GLU A 494 -11.40 24.77 -51.68
C GLU A 494 -11.00 26.21 -52.06
N LYS A 495 -9.74 26.61 -51.83
CA LYS A 495 -8.70 26.75 -52.87
C LYS A 495 -7.45 27.55 -52.46
N GLU A 496 -6.31 26.98 -52.86
CA GLU A 496 -5.13 27.59 -53.50
C GLU A 496 -4.43 28.83 -52.87
N LYS A 497 -3.24 28.54 -52.33
CA LYS A 497 -1.88 28.97 -52.79
C LYS A 497 -1.47 30.47 -52.81
N GLU A 498 -0.22 30.64 -52.35
CA GLU A 498 0.76 31.74 -52.58
C GLU A 498 0.56 33.02 -51.75
N THR A 499 1.56 33.66 -51.12
CA THR A 499 3.03 33.52 -51.00
C THR A 499 3.49 34.55 -49.95
N GLU A 500 4.63 34.29 -49.29
CA GLU A 500 5.56 35.25 -48.67
C GLU A 500 5.05 36.12 -47.48
N GLY A 501 5.76 36.26 -46.35
CA GLY A 501 7.08 35.84 -45.90
C GLY A 501 7.39 36.49 -44.54
N HIS A 502 8.45 36.02 -43.86
CA HIS A 502 9.16 36.67 -42.72
C HIS A 502 8.34 36.94 -41.43
N ASP A 503 8.87 36.97 -40.21
CA ASP A 503 10.17 36.67 -39.61
C ASP A 503 9.91 36.63 -38.08
N GLU A 504 10.77 35.93 -37.35
CA GLU A 504 11.23 36.25 -35.98
C GLU A 504 10.20 36.62 -34.88
N LEU A 505 9.97 35.69 -33.93
CA LEU A 505 10.63 35.63 -32.60
C LEU A 505 9.99 34.57 -31.70
#